data_AF-A0A7S3BVZ5-F1
#
_entry.id   AF-A0A7S3BVZ5-F1
#
_cell.length_a   1.000
_cell.length_b   1.000
_cell.length_c   1.000
_cell.angle_alpha   90.00
_cell.angle_beta   90.00
_cell.angle_gamma   90.00
#
_symmetry.space_group_name_H-M   'P 1'
#
loop_
_entity.id
_entity.type
_entity.pdbx_description
1 polymer ?
#
loop_
_entity_poly.entity_id
_entity_poly.type
_entity_poly.pdbx_seq_one_letter_code
_entity_poly.pdbx_strand_id
1 'polypeptide(L)'
;IDNDYMLFCSNFNGTWDQYIDAFSDGIPSGLNMFWFSATKYPQSIPITPFKNYITHNQINTDYYYNATPGAAQRDIKSSLKVYDAVLRLEQAHAAQTPEEFQKTYRAVLAEVQVGLGDPGFGPVASLDTERADVNRTRYVQRAQAQLRGETNA
;
A
#
# COMPACT_ATOMS: atom_id res chain seq x y z
N ILE A 1 19.87 32.60 3.42
CA ILE A 1 19.73 31.20 2.94
C ILE A 1 20.36 30.29 4.02
N ASP A 2 20.28 30.69 5.30
CA ASP A 2 21.11 30.13 6.38
C ASP A 2 20.35 29.12 7.24
N ASN A 3 19.27 28.54 6.70
CA ASN A 3 18.50 27.53 7.40
C ASN A 3 18.87 26.15 6.85
N ASP A 4 19.05 25.19 7.75
CA ASP A 4 19.00 23.78 7.39
C ASP A 4 17.56 23.38 7.05
N TYR A 5 17.39 22.59 6.00
CA TYR A 5 16.08 22.14 5.53
C TYR A 5 15.86 20.68 5.91
N MET A 6 14.67 20.38 6.44
CA MET A 6 14.20 19.02 6.64
C MET A 6 13.15 18.69 5.57
N LEU A 7 13.37 17.60 4.83
CA LEU A 7 12.40 17.06 3.89
C LEU A 7 11.63 15.91 4.55
N PHE A 8 10.33 16.11 4.73
CA PHE A 8 9.41 15.09 5.20
C PHE A 8 8.68 14.49 4.01
N CYS A 9 8.98 13.23 3.68
CA CYS A 9 8.33 12.49 2.61
C CYS A 9 7.38 11.47 3.21
N SER A 10 6.13 11.45 2.74
CA SER A 10 5.15 10.48 3.20
C SER A 10 4.25 10.01 2.07
N ASN A 11 3.98 8.71 2.07
CA ASN A 11 2.99 8.07 1.21
C ASN A 11 1.83 7.65 2.10
N PHE A 12 0.60 7.95 1.68
CA PHE A 12 -0.58 7.70 2.49
C PHE A 12 -1.76 7.18 1.68
N ASN A 13 -2.66 6.51 2.38
CA ASN A 13 -3.95 6.08 1.85
C ASN A 13 -5.02 7.11 2.20
N GLY A 14 -6.05 7.23 1.37
CA GLY A 14 -7.13 8.19 1.59
C GLY A 14 -6.80 9.60 1.08
N THR A 15 -7.58 10.58 1.52
CA THR A 15 -7.39 11.98 1.11
C THR A 15 -6.31 12.65 1.93
N TRP A 16 -5.78 13.76 1.41
CA TRP A 16 -4.82 14.60 2.13
C TRP A 16 -5.34 15.05 3.50
N ASP A 17 -6.62 15.43 3.59
CA ASP A 17 -7.25 15.82 4.84
C ASP A 17 -7.31 14.67 5.85
N GLN A 18 -7.81 13.50 5.44
CA GLN A 18 -7.88 12.30 6.29
C GLN A 18 -6.51 11.91 6.83
N TYR A 19 -5.50 12.01 5.98
CA TYR A 19 -4.12 11.73 6.35
C TYR A 19 -3.63 12.70 7.43
N ILE A 20 -3.69 14.01 7.19
CA ILE A 20 -3.18 15.01 8.15
C ILE A 20 -3.98 15.01 9.46
N ASP A 21 -5.29 14.83 9.40
CA ASP A 21 -6.15 14.73 10.59
C ASP A 21 -5.73 13.55 11.48
N ALA A 22 -5.44 12.39 10.88
CA ALA A 22 -4.99 11.22 11.64
C ALA A 22 -3.66 11.43 12.39
N PHE A 23 -2.74 12.23 11.84
CA PHE A 23 -1.49 12.58 12.54
C PHE A 23 -1.71 13.53 13.71
N SER A 24 -2.53 14.57 13.47
CA SER A 24 -2.86 15.55 14.49
C SER A 24 -3.60 14.91 15.66
N ASP A 25 -4.56 14.04 15.38
CA ASP A 25 -5.36 13.39 16.42
C ASP A 25 -4.62 12.24 17.11
N GLY A 26 -3.85 11.46 16.35
CA GLY A 26 -3.23 10.23 16.83
C GLY A 26 -1.90 10.45 17.55
N ILE A 27 -1.05 11.36 17.08
CA ILE A 27 0.33 11.54 17.59
C ILE A 27 0.79 13.02 17.64
N PRO A 28 0.01 13.94 18.24
CA PRO A 28 0.32 15.37 18.21
C PRO A 28 1.67 15.73 18.84
N SER A 29 2.06 15.05 19.92
CA SER A 29 3.35 15.26 20.58
C SER A 29 4.53 14.82 19.71
N GLY A 30 4.38 13.72 18.97
CA GLY A 30 5.38 13.23 18.02
C GLY A 30 5.61 14.21 16.88
N LEU A 31 4.53 14.75 16.31
CA LEU A 31 4.63 15.80 15.28
C LEU A 31 5.34 17.05 15.79
N ASN A 32 5.00 17.49 17.01
CA ASN A 32 5.66 18.64 17.61
C ASN A 32 7.16 18.40 17.78
N MET A 33 7.57 17.18 18.15
CA MET A 33 8.99 16.82 18.23
C MET A 33 9.69 16.81 16.87
N PHE A 34 9.02 16.46 15.78
CA PHE A 34 9.62 16.50 14.44
C PHE A 34 9.88 17.93 13.95
N TRP A 35 8.97 18.87 14.26
CA TRP A 35 9.00 20.22 13.70
C TRP A 35 9.25 21.33 14.72
N PHE A 36 9.62 21.03 15.97
CA PHE A 36 9.77 22.06 17.01
C PHE A 36 10.80 23.16 16.66
N SER A 37 11.84 22.80 15.89
CA SER A 37 12.86 23.74 15.42
C SER A 37 12.51 24.40 14.09
N ALA A 38 11.41 23.99 13.44
CA ALA A 38 11.02 24.52 12.15
C ALA A 38 10.46 25.94 12.31
N THR A 39 10.95 26.84 11.46
CA THR A 39 10.56 28.25 11.49
C THR A 39 9.04 28.39 11.33
N LYS A 40 8.41 29.12 12.27
CA LYS A 40 6.97 29.43 12.30
C LYS A 40 6.04 28.20 12.37
N TYR A 41 6.54 27.05 12.81
CA TYR A 41 5.70 25.89 13.03
C TYR A 41 4.61 26.20 14.08
N PRO A 42 3.31 26.04 13.75
CA PRO A 42 2.21 26.49 14.60
C PRO A 42 1.78 25.47 15.67
N GLN A 43 2.57 24.40 15.87
CA GLN A 43 2.16 23.17 16.55
C GLN A 43 1.15 22.34 15.73
N SER A 44 1.00 21.07 16.09
CA SER A 44 0.11 20.11 15.42
C SER A 44 -1.37 20.34 15.75
N ILE A 45 -1.64 21.02 16.87
CA ILE A 45 -2.98 21.39 17.33
C ILE A 45 -2.95 22.89 17.68
N PRO A 46 -3.95 23.69 17.22
CA PRO A 46 -5.14 23.29 16.47
C PRO A 46 -4.85 22.94 15.00
N ILE A 47 -5.68 22.06 14.42
CA ILE A 47 -5.43 21.44 13.11
C ILE A 47 -5.43 22.42 11.94
N THR A 48 -6.24 23.49 11.98
CA THR A 48 -6.37 24.42 10.84
C THR A 48 -5.07 25.21 10.58
N PRO A 49 -4.45 25.88 11.58
CA PRO A 49 -3.12 26.47 11.38
C PRO A 49 -2.06 25.46 10.94
N PHE A 50 -2.11 24.23 11.45
CA PHE A 50 -1.17 23.17 11.07
C PHE A 50 -1.30 22.79 9.59
N LYS A 51 -2.53 22.53 9.11
CA LYS A 51 -2.83 22.28 7.69
C LYS A 51 -2.36 23.43 6.81
N ASN A 52 -2.63 24.68 7.21
CA ASN A 52 -2.18 25.86 6.47
C ASN A 52 -0.64 25.91 6.36
N TYR A 53 0.06 25.59 7.45
CA TYR A 53 1.52 25.52 7.47
C TYR A 53 2.06 24.44 6.54
N ILE A 54 1.49 23.23 6.57
CA ILE A 54 1.90 22.14 5.66
C ILE A 54 1.68 22.55 4.21
N THR A 55 0.48 23.00 3.85
CA THR A 55 0.15 23.40 2.47
C THR A 55 1.06 24.50 1.95
N HIS A 56 1.43 25.46 2.79
CA HIS A 56 2.35 26.54 2.41
C HIS A 56 3.77 26.04 2.08
N ASN A 57 4.23 25.00 2.79
CA ASN A 57 5.59 24.46 2.64
C ASN A 57 5.63 23.19 1.77
N GLN A 58 4.48 22.74 1.26
CA GLN A 58 4.36 21.49 0.51
C GLN A 58 4.94 21.64 -0.90
N ILE A 59 5.78 20.68 -1.28
CA ILE A 59 6.17 20.46 -2.66
C ILE A 59 5.23 19.37 -3.21
N ASN A 60 4.44 19.70 -4.23
CA ASN A 60 3.52 18.75 -4.83
C ASN A 60 4.28 17.69 -5.63
N THR A 61 3.82 16.44 -5.52
CA THR A 61 4.30 15.36 -6.38
C THR A 61 3.42 15.31 -7.61
N ASP A 62 3.99 15.65 -8.77
CA ASP A 62 3.25 15.68 -10.04
C ASP A 62 2.97 14.29 -10.61
N TYR A 63 3.86 13.32 -10.30
CA TYR A 63 3.76 11.95 -10.79
C TYR A 63 4.13 10.97 -9.67
N TYR A 64 3.27 10.00 -9.41
CA TYR A 64 3.50 8.95 -8.42
C TYR A 64 3.14 7.57 -9.00
N TYR A 65 4.10 6.65 -9.04
CA TYR A 65 3.85 5.29 -9.47
C TYR A 65 3.33 4.44 -8.31
N ASN A 66 2.17 3.80 -8.51
CA ASN A 66 1.63 2.80 -7.61
C ASN A 66 1.47 1.46 -8.34
N ALA A 67 2.22 0.44 -7.91
CA ALA A 67 2.16 -0.91 -8.50
C ALA A 67 0.86 -1.67 -8.18
N THR A 68 0.17 -1.26 -7.11
CA THR A 68 -1.08 -1.86 -6.64
C THR A 68 -2.15 -0.77 -6.45
N PRO A 69 -2.65 -0.19 -7.55
CA PRO A 69 -3.74 0.78 -7.53
C PRO A 69 -4.95 0.26 -6.72
N GLY A 70 -5.53 1.09 -5.85
CA GLY A 70 -6.70 0.75 -5.03
C GLY A 70 -6.45 -0.20 -3.84
N ALA A 71 -5.27 -0.82 -3.74
CA ALA A 71 -4.94 -1.71 -2.64
C ALA A 71 -4.40 -0.93 -1.43
N ALA A 72 -4.92 -1.21 -0.24
CA ALA A 72 -4.33 -0.75 1.01
C ALA A 72 -3.13 -1.62 1.40
N GLN A 73 -2.30 -1.12 2.33
CA GLN A 73 -1.14 -1.88 2.84
C GLN A 73 -1.52 -3.28 3.37
N ARG A 74 -2.71 -3.41 3.96
CA ARG A 74 -3.19 -4.70 4.48
C ARG A 74 -3.43 -5.72 3.36
N ASP A 75 -3.88 -5.27 2.20
CA ASP A 75 -4.21 -6.14 1.06
C ASP A 75 -2.94 -6.68 0.42
N ILE A 76 -1.91 -5.84 0.32
CA ILE A 76 -0.57 -6.24 -0.13
C ILE A 76 0.00 -7.31 0.82
N LYS A 77 -0.04 -7.07 2.13
CA LYS A 77 0.43 -8.04 3.12
C LYS A 77 -0.37 -9.34 3.08
N SER A 78 -1.68 -9.26 2.90
CA SER A 78 -2.55 -10.41 2.73
C SER A 78 -2.15 -11.24 1.50
N SER A 79 -1.94 -10.57 0.38
CA SER A 79 -1.58 -11.18 -0.90
C SER A 79 -0.24 -11.90 -0.83
N LEU A 80 0.76 -11.32 -0.14
CA LEU A 80 2.04 -11.97 0.09
C LEU A 80 1.91 -13.27 0.91
N LYS A 81 1.05 -13.28 1.94
CA LYS A 81 0.79 -14.52 2.71
C LYS A 81 0.13 -15.61 1.85
N VAL A 82 -0.80 -15.23 0.98
CA VAL A 82 -1.41 -16.17 0.03
C VAL A 82 -0.37 -16.71 -0.94
N TYR A 83 0.52 -15.86 -1.45
CA TYR A 83 1.62 -16.27 -2.33
C TYR A 83 2.55 -17.29 -1.65
N ASP A 84 3.00 -17.01 -0.43
CA ASP A 84 3.84 -17.93 0.35
C ASP A 84 3.13 -19.26 0.61
N ALA A 85 1.82 -19.23 0.86
CA ALA A 85 1.01 -20.43 1.02
C ALA A 85 0.93 -21.26 -0.26
N VAL A 86 0.82 -20.63 -1.44
CA VAL A 86 0.85 -21.32 -2.74
C VAL A 86 2.20 -21.99 -2.97
N LEU A 87 3.32 -21.32 -2.68
CA LEU A 87 4.66 -21.92 -2.79
C LEU A 87 4.83 -23.13 -1.86
N ARG A 88 4.30 -23.07 -0.64
CA ARG A 88 4.29 -24.22 0.27
C ARG A 88 3.45 -25.38 -0.28
N LEU A 89 2.29 -25.07 -0.87
CA LEU A 89 1.42 -26.08 -1.47
C LEU A 89 2.06 -26.74 -2.70
N GLU A 90 2.80 -26.00 -3.51
CA GLU A 90 3.59 -26.55 -4.61
C GLU A 90 4.60 -27.60 -4.12
N GLN A 91 5.37 -27.27 -3.08
CA GLN A 91 6.34 -28.19 -2.48
C GLN A 91 5.65 -29.42 -1.88
N ALA A 92 4.53 -29.23 -1.18
CA ALA A 92 3.75 -30.32 -0.60
C ALA A 92 3.19 -31.24 -1.70
N HIS A 93 2.64 -30.67 -2.78
CA HIS A 93 2.11 -31.43 -3.91
C HIS A 93 3.19 -32.30 -4.59
N ALA A 94 4.44 -31.80 -4.67
CA ALA A 94 5.55 -32.57 -5.25
C ALA A 94 6.01 -33.75 -4.37
N ALA A 95 5.80 -33.68 -3.05
CA ALA A 95 6.36 -34.63 -2.09
C ALA A 95 5.32 -35.57 -1.43
N GLN A 96 4.04 -35.23 -1.47
CA GLN A 96 2.97 -35.94 -0.76
C GLN A 96 2.12 -36.81 -1.69
N THR A 97 1.50 -37.84 -1.12
CA THR A 97 0.43 -38.58 -1.80
C THR A 97 -0.82 -37.69 -1.99
N PRO A 98 -1.74 -38.04 -2.91
CA PRO A 98 -2.97 -37.28 -3.11
C PRO A 98 -3.81 -37.09 -1.83
N GLU A 99 -3.89 -38.11 -0.98
CA GLU A 99 -4.66 -38.08 0.27
C GLU A 99 -4.02 -37.19 1.33
N GLU A 100 -2.68 -37.18 1.40
CA GLU A 100 -1.92 -36.29 2.29
C GLU A 100 -2.03 -34.84 1.82
N PHE A 101 -1.85 -34.60 0.51
CA PHE A 101 -1.97 -33.28 -0.08
C PHE A 101 -3.37 -32.70 0.11
N GLN A 102 -4.44 -33.49 -0.02
CA GLN A 102 -5.79 -33.02 0.25
C GLN A 102 -5.95 -32.48 1.68
N LYS A 103 -5.34 -33.14 2.68
CA LYS A 103 -5.38 -32.68 4.07
C LYS A 103 -4.58 -31.39 4.25
N THR A 104 -3.38 -31.33 3.70
CA THR A 104 -2.52 -30.13 3.74
C THR A 104 -3.19 -28.95 3.04
N TYR A 105 -3.75 -29.15 1.86
CA TYR A 105 -4.49 -28.12 1.12
C TYR A 105 -5.64 -27.53 1.93
N ARG A 106 -6.48 -28.37 2.55
CA ARG A 106 -7.61 -27.90 3.37
C ARG A 106 -7.14 -27.08 4.57
N ALA A 107 -6.05 -27.49 5.22
CA ALA A 107 -5.48 -26.76 6.36
C ALA A 107 -4.94 -25.38 5.93
N VAL A 108 -4.17 -25.33 4.84
CA VAL A 108 -3.62 -24.08 4.30
C VAL A 108 -4.72 -23.16 3.80
N LEU A 109 -5.74 -23.69 3.11
CA LEU A 109 -6.87 -22.89 2.67
C LEU A 109 -7.59 -22.25 3.87
N ALA A 110 -7.81 -23.00 4.94
CA ALA A 110 -8.42 -22.46 6.16
C ALA A 110 -7.56 -21.37 6.83
N GLU A 111 -6.24 -21.47 6.74
CA GLU A 111 -5.28 -20.47 7.23
C GLU A 111 -5.40 -19.15 6.45
N VAL A 112 -5.48 -19.20 5.12
CA VAL A 112 -5.41 -18.01 4.26
C VAL A 112 -6.75 -17.47 3.78
N GLN A 113 -7.87 -18.17 4.03
CA GLN A 113 -9.21 -17.81 3.53
C GLN A 113 -9.63 -16.36 3.83
N VAL A 114 -9.18 -15.80 4.95
CA VAL A 114 -9.47 -14.41 5.35
C VAL A 114 -8.89 -13.39 4.37
N GLY A 115 -7.84 -13.78 3.65
CA GLY A 115 -7.12 -12.95 2.70
C GLY A 115 -7.60 -13.06 1.25
N LEU A 116 -8.62 -13.88 0.97
CA LEU A 116 -9.15 -14.13 -0.37
C LEU A 116 -10.34 -13.23 -0.74
N GLY A 117 -10.77 -12.36 0.17
CA GLY A 117 -11.87 -11.42 -0.08
C GLY A 117 -11.46 -10.28 -1.02
N ASP A 118 -12.48 -9.61 -1.58
CA ASP A 118 -12.29 -8.37 -2.33
C ASP A 118 -11.89 -7.23 -1.38
N PRO A 119 -10.81 -6.47 -1.65
CA PRO A 119 -10.50 -5.25 -0.89
C PRO A 119 -11.61 -4.19 -0.95
N GLY A 120 -12.50 -4.28 -1.95
CA GLY A 120 -13.63 -3.37 -2.13
C GLY A 120 -13.22 -2.01 -2.68
N PHE A 121 -14.13 -1.04 -2.65
CA PHE A 121 -13.88 0.31 -3.14
C PHE A 121 -13.12 1.15 -2.11
N GLY A 122 -11.81 1.31 -2.32
CA GLY A 122 -11.00 2.29 -1.60
C GLY A 122 -11.16 3.71 -2.18
N PRO A 123 -11.01 4.77 -1.37
CA PRO A 123 -10.92 6.13 -1.91
C PRO A 123 -9.71 6.24 -2.85
N VAL A 124 -9.96 6.73 -4.07
CA VAL A 124 -8.90 6.93 -5.06
C VAL A 124 -8.08 8.16 -4.66
N ALA A 125 -6.91 7.93 -4.04
CA ALA A 125 -6.01 9.00 -3.60
C ALA A 125 -5.39 9.77 -4.78
N SER A 126 -5.35 9.19 -5.98
CA SER A 126 -4.82 9.81 -7.20
C SER A 126 -5.50 9.26 -8.45
N LEU A 127 -5.87 10.14 -9.39
CA LEU A 127 -6.36 9.75 -10.73
C LEU A 127 -5.32 8.94 -11.54
N ASP A 128 -4.03 9.03 -11.19
CA ASP A 128 -2.98 8.21 -11.79
C ASP A 128 -3.11 6.72 -11.46
N THR A 129 -3.90 6.37 -10.45
CA THR A 129 -4.26 4.99 -10.06
C THR A 129 -4.87 4.23 -11.26
N GLU A 130 -5.84 4.84 -11.95
CA GLU A 130 -6.48 4.25 -13.13
C GLU A 130 -5.48 4.08 -14.28
N ARG A 131 -4.64 5.10 -14.51
CA ARG A 131 -3.59 5.05 -15.54
C ARG A 131 -2.52 4.00 -15.24
N ALA A 132 -2.13 3.84 -13.98
CA ALA A 132 -1.19 2.82 -13.53
C ALA A 132 -1.77 1.41 -13.75
N ASP A 133 -3.06 1.20 -13.51
CA ASP A 133 -3.74 -0.06 -13.80
C ASP A 133 -3.78 -0.37 -15.31
N VAL A 134 -4.10 0.62 -16.14
CA VAL A 134 -4.00 0.49 -17.60
C VAL A 134 -2.56 0.14 -18.03
N ASN A 135 -1.56 0.80 -17.46
CA ASN A 135 -0.14 0.57 -17.79
C ASN A 135 0.33 -0.83 -17.38
N ARG A 136 -0.09 -1.33 -16.22
CA ARG A 136 0.31 -2.67 -15.73
C ARG A 136 -0.44 -3.81 -16.40
N THR A 137 -1.60 -3.54 -17.02
CA THR A 137 -2.44 -4.56 -17.68
C THR A 137 -1.65 -5.42 -18.67
N ARG A 138 -0.78 -4.81 -19.49
CA ARG A 138 0.06 -5.56 -20.44
C ARG A 138 1.03 -6.53 -19.75
N TYR A 139 1.64 -6.12 -18.64
CA TYR A 139 2.53 -6.97 -17.86
C TYR A 139 1.77 -8.16 -17.26
N VAL A 140 0.61 -7.89 -16.63
CA VAL A 140 -0.23 -8.92 -16.01
C VAL A 140 -0.69 -9.95 -17.05
N GLN A 141 -1.16 -9.49 -18.22
CA GLN A 141 -1.57 -10.38 -19.31
C GLN A 141 -0.44 -11.28 -19.79
N ARG A 142 0.78 -10.75 -19.94
CA ARG A 142 1.97 -11.54 -20.31
C ARG A 142 2.33 -12.57 -19.26
N ALA A 143 2.37 -12.18 -17.99
CA ALA A 143 2.66 -13.09 -16.89
C ALA A 143 1.62 -14.22 -16.80
N GLN A 144 0.34 -13.90 -17.00
CA GLN A 144 -0.71 -14.91 -17.04
C GLN A 144 -0.61 -15.85 -18.26
N ALA A 145 -0.26 -15.34 -19.44
CA ALA A 145 -0.04 -16.18 -20.63
C ALA A 145 1.11 -17.17 -20.41
N GLN A 146 2.20 -16.70 -19.81
CA GLN A 146 3.34 -17.56 -19.47
C GLN A 146 2.97 -18.67 -18.48
N LEU A 147 2.15 -18.35 -17.46
CA LEU A 147 1.62 -19.35 -16.52
C LEU A 147 0.70 -20.38 -17.21
N ARG A 148 -0.05 -19.98 -18.24
CA ARG A 148 -0.88 -20.88 -19.04
C ARG A 148 -0.10 -21.72 -20.06
N GLY A 149 1.21 -21.53 -20.18
CA GLY A 149 2.02 -22.19 -21.21
C GLY A 149 1.82 -21.62 -22.62
N GLU A 150 1.14 -20.47 -22.73
CA GLU A 150 0.94 -19.72 -23.97
C GLU A 150 2.21 -18.91 -24.25
N THR A 151 3.24 -19.56 -24.79
CA THR A 151 4.43 -18.83 -25.24
C THR A 151 4.09 -18.15 -26.56
N ASN A 152 4.03 -16.82 -26.57
CA ASN A 152 3.85 -16.05 -27.80
C ASN A 152 4.99 -16.38 -28.77
N ALA A 153 4.64 -16.88 -29.96
CA ALA A 153 5.52 -16.89 -31.13
C ALA A 153 5.84 -15.46 -31.58
#